data_AF-A0A2S1YNL1-F1
#
_entry.id   AF-A0A2S1YNL1-F1
#
_cell.length_a   1.000
_cell.length_b   1.000
_cell.length_c   1.000
_cell.angle_alpha   90.00
_cell.angle_beta   90.00
_cell.angle_gamma   90.00
#
_symmetry.space_group_name_H-M   'P 1'
#
loop_
_entity.id
_entity.type
_entity.pdbx_description
1 polymer ?
#
loop_
_entity_poly.entity_id
_entity_poly.type
_entity_poly.pdbx_seq_one_letter_code
_entity_poly.pdbx_strand_id
1 'polypeptide(L)'
;MLKKPVAIVTATEKHWINKALNDGIYEPKSKVLDLNVSVDSVNRALLFMDAFIKLIEYRGHKFGKSEDGFDTVFFSNGIEIKVDLREALKRITANGLRETTEYVFTGDFIFRVSRESDKKEWRDGRISLEDNLAIITAKLELMAMEE
;
A
#
# COMPACT_ATOMS: atom_id res chain seq x y z
N MET A 1 3.03 16.30 -5.56
CA MET A 1 4.43 16.02 -5.95
C MET A 1 5.17 15.53 -4.71
N LEU A 2 5.92 14.43 -4.83
CA LEU A 2 6.74 13.90 -3.74
C LEU A 2 7.82 14.92 -3.36
N LYS A 3 7.85 15.34 -2.09
CA LYS A 3 8.88 16.23 -1.55
C LYS A 3 9.75 15.45 -0.59
N LYS A 4 11.02 15.22 -0.98
CA LYS A 4 11.98 14.36 -0.24
C LYS A 4 11.34 13.01 0.14
N PRO A 5 10.96 12.18 -0.85
CA PRO A 5 10.33 10.91 -0.59
C PRO A 5 11.24 9.95 0.18
N VAL A 6 10.65 9.01 0.91
CA VAL A 6 11.39 7.92 1.56
C VAL A 6 12.04 7.03 0.48
N ALA A 7 13.19 6.41 0.79
CA ALA A 7 13.98 5.66 -0.18
C ALA A 7 13.19 4.56 -0.89
N ILE A 8 12.34 3.81 -0.16
CA ILE A 8 11.51 2.75 -0.72
C ILE A 8 10.47 3.30 -1.71
N VAL A 9 9.92 4.49 -1.46
CA VAL A 9 8.98 5.17 -2.37
C VAL A 9 9.69 5.55 -3.66
N THR A 10 10.92 6.08 -3.56
CA THR A 10 11.75 6.45 -4.72
C THR A 10 12.11 5.23 -5.57
N ALA A 11 12.49 4.12 -4.94
CA ALA A 11 12.77 2.87 -5.63
C ALA A 11 11.50 2.30 -6.32
N THR A 12 10.35 2.43 -5.66
CA THR A 12 9.06 1.99 -6.22
C THR A 12 8.67 2.83 -7.44
N GLU A 13 8.86 4.14 -7.42
CA GLU A 13 8.63 5.02 -8.58
C GLU A 13 9.48 4.59 -9.78
N LYS A 14 10.78 4.36 -9.57
CA LYS A 14 11.69 3.86 -10.62
C LYS A 14 11.25 2.50 -11.16
N HIS A 15 10.85 1.59 -10.28
CA HIS A 15 10.34 0.27 -10.68
C HIS A 15 9.13 0.39 -11.62
N TRP A 16 8.18 1.28 -11.32
CA TRP A 16 7.01 1.50 -12.18
C TRP A 16 7.38 2.15 -13.52
N ILE A 17 8.32 3.10 -13.55
CA ILE A 17 8.82 3.69 -14.79
C ILE A 17 9.47 2.62 -15.67
N ASN A 18 10.38 1.80 -15.12
CA ASN A 18 11.06 0.75 -15.88
C ASN A 18 10.09 -0.31 -16.39
N LYS A 19 9.07 -0.66 -15.58
CA LYS A 19 8.00 -1.56 -15.97
C LYS A 19 7.17 -1.00 -17.13
N ALA A 20 6.86 0.29 -17.11
CA ALA A 20 6.16 0.96 -18.20
C ALA A 20 7.00 1.02 -19.49
N LEU A 21 8.32 1.15 -19.37
CA LEU A 21 9.27 1.15 -20.49
C LEU A 21 9.62 -0.26 -21.00
N ASN A 22 9.18 -1.33 -20.32
CA ASN A 22 9.57 -2.72 -20.59
C ASN A 22 11.10 -2.95 -20.63
N ASP A 23 11.85 -2.22 -19.81
CA ASP A 23 13.33 -2.18 -19.85
C ASP A 23 14.00 -3.42 -19.21
N GLY A 24 13.22 -4.39 -18.72
CA GLY A 24 13.73 -5.65 -18.13
C GLY A 24 14.50 -5.50 -16.81
N ILE A 25 14.76 -4.26 -16.36
CA ILE A 25 15.43 -3.95 -15.09
C ILE A 25 14.39 -3.75 -13.99
N TYR A 26 14.27 -4.74 -13.12
CA TYR A 26 13.35 -4.73 -11.98
C TYR A 26 14.13 -4.57 -10.67
N GLU A 27 13.75 -3.56 -9.88
CA GLU A 27 14.21 -3.46 -8.50
C GLU A 27 13.80 -4.72 -7.70
N PRO A 28 14.64 -5.20 -6.77
CA PRO A 28 14.29 -6.32 -5.90
C PRO A 28 13.01 -6.04 -5.13
N LYS A 29 12.14 -7.05 -4.95
CA LYS A 29 10.90 -6.92 -4.16
C LYS A 29 11.15 -6.39 -2.74
N SER A 30 12.30 -6.69 -2.14
CA SER A 30 12.70 -6.19 -0.82
C SER A 30 12.98 -4.68 -0.77
N LYS A 31 13.08 -4.01 -1.91
CA LYS A 31 13.39 -2.58 -2.04
C LYS A 31 12.23 -1.73 -2.57
N VAL A 32 11.08 -2.34 -2.87
CA VAL A 32 9.91 -1.65 -3.43
C VAL A 32 8.64 -1.98 -2.66
N LEU A 33 7.71 -1.05 -2.61
CA LEU A 33 6.39 -1.26 -2.02
C LEU A 33 5.60 -2.31 -2.82
N ASP A 34 4.79 -3.09 -2.12
CA ASP A 34 3.85 -4.01 -2.74
C ASP A 34 2.55 -3.27 -3.06
N LEU A 35 2.47 -2.73 -4.28
CA LEU A 35 1.33 -1.96 -4.76
C LEU A 35 0.55 -2.74 -5.82
N ASN A 36 -0.74 -2.97 -5.56
CA ASN A 36 -1.66 -3.53 -6.54
C ASN A 36 -2.66 -2.46 -7.01
N VAL A 37 -2.18 -1.56 -7.86
CA VAL A 37 -2.95 -0.41 -8.39
C VAL A 37 -2.79 -0.30 -9.90
N SER A 38 -3.71 0.39 -10.55
CA SER A 38 -3.60 0.76 -11.96
C SER A 38 -2.45 1.76 -12.18
N VAL A 39 -1.93 1.83 -13.41
CA VAL A 39 -0.85 2.77 -13.79
C VAL A 39 -1.25 4.21 -13.49
N ASP A 40 -2.50 4.58 -13.77
CA ASP A 40 -3.04 5.93 -13.55
C ASP A 40 -3.07 6.31 -12.05
N SER A 41 -3.17 5.31 -11.18
CA SER A 41 -3.24 5.46 -9.73
C SER A 41 -1.88 5.44 -9.03
N VAL A 42 -0.79 5.07 -9.70
CA VAL A 42 0.54 4.89 -9.07
C VAL A 42 0.99 6.15 -8.35
N ASN A 43 0.84 7.33 -8.95
CA ASN A 43 1.28 8.57 -8.33
C ASN A 43 0.54 8.85 -7.01
N ARG A 44 -0.78 8.61 -6.95
CA ARG A 44 -1.55 8.76 -5.70
C ARG A 44 -1.12 7.73 -4.66
N ALA A 45 -0.90 6.48 -5.08
CA ALA A 45 -0.44 5.41 -4.19
C ALA A 45 0.92 5.73 -3.55
N LEU A 46 1.86 6.25 -4.33
CA LEU A 46 3.17 6.68 -3.85
C LEU A 46 3.06 7.85 -2.87
N LEU A 47 2.21 8.85 -3.14
CA LEU A 47 1.98 9.97 -2.24
C LEU A 47 1.37 9.54 -0.90
N PHE A 48 0.38 8.66 -0.95
CA PHE A 48 -0.24 8.09 0.26
C PHE A 48 0.79 7.32 1.09
N MET A 49 1.53 6.39 0.47
CA MET A 49 2.52 5.57 1.18
C MET A 49 3.68 6.41 1.72
N ASP A 50 4.14 7.43 1.00
CA ASP A 50 5.16 8.35 1.49
C ASP A 50 4.70 9.09 2.75
N ALA A 51 3.47 9.61 2.74
CA ALA A 51 2.88 10.28 3.90
C ALA A 51 2.67 9.33 5.08
N PHE A 52 2.16 8.13 4.83
CA PHE A 52 2.00 7.08 5.83
C PHE A 52 3.33 6.71 6.48
N ILE A 53 4.36 6.37 5.69
CA ILE A 53 5.67 5.97 6.21
C ILE A 53 6.29 7.10 7.03
N LYS A 54 6.25 8.34 6.54
CA LYS A 54 6.76 9.50 7.28
C LYS A 54 6.02 9.69 8.61
N LEU A 55 4.71 9.45 8.66
CA LEU A 55 3.94 9.54 9.89
C LEU A 55 4.33 8.42 10.87
N ILE A 56 4.49 7.18 10.39
CA ILE A 56 4.98 6.05 11.19
C ILE A 56 6.36 6.35 11.79
N GLU A 57 7.30 6.84 10.98
CA GLU A 57 8.66 7.21 11.42
C GLU A 57 8.63 8.38 12.40
N TYR A 58 7.82 9.40 12.14
CA TYR A 58 7.63 10.54 13.04
C TYR A 58 7.10 10.11 14.41
N ARG A 59 6.26 9.07 14.46
CA ARG A 59 5.71 8.47 15.68
C ARG A 59 6.70 7.55 16.41
N GLY A 60 7.92 7.36 15.89
CA GLY A 60 8.97 6.56 16.51
C GLY A 60 8.96 5.08 16.12
N HIS A 61 8.12 4.70 15.16
CA HIS A 61 8.04 3.33 14.64
C HIS A 61 8.88 3.18 13.38
N LYS A 62 9.13 1.95 12.93
CA LYS A 62 9.87 1.71 11.68
C LYS A 62 8.97 1.10 10.63
N PHE A 63 9.21 1.45 9.38
CA PHE A 63 8.60 0.79 8.23
C PHE A 63 9.65 0.03 7.43
N GLY A 64 9.28 -1.12 6.89
CA GLY A 64 10.17 -1.90 6.05
C GLY A 64 9.51 -3.14 5.48
N LYS A 65 10.33 -4.13 5.14
CA LYS A 65 9.90 -5.44 4.66
C LYS A 65 10.10 -6.49 5.74
N SER A 66 9.09 -7.31 6.00
CA SER A 66 9.24 -8.52 6.82
C SER A 66 10.14 -9.54 6.13
N GLU A 67 10.53 -10.61 6.83
CA GLU A 67 11.30 -11.72 6.24
C GLU A 67 10.59 -12.35 5.04
N ASP A 68 9.25 -12.47 5.12
CA ASP A 68 8.39 -12.93 4.02
C ASP A 68 8.29 -11.93 2.83
N GLY A 69 8.86 -10.73 2.95
CA GLY A 69 8.85 -9.70 1.90
C GLY A 69 7.61 -8.80 1.86
N PHE A 70 6.74 -8.83 2.88
CA PHE A 70 5.57 -7.96 2.98
C PHE A 70 5.91 -6.59 3.55
N ASP A 71 5.22 -5.55 3.09
CA ASP A 71 5.29 -4.22 3.72
C ASP A 71 4.79 -4.30 5.16
N THR A 72 5.59 -3.80 6.10
CA THR A 72 5.41 -4.06 7.53
C THR A 72 5.81 -2.86 8.36
N VAL A 73 5.03 -2.57 9.40
CA VAL A 73 5.38 -1.64 10.48
C VAL A 73 5.94 -2.44 11.65
N PHE A 74 7.13 -2.05 12.10
CA PHE A 74 7.85 -2.65 13.20
C PHE A 74 7.79 -1.73 14.42
N PHE A 75 7.27 -2.28 15.51
CA PHE A 75 7.14 -1.60 16.80
C PHE A 75 8.31 -1.95 17.72
N SER A 76 8.62 -1.06 18.66
CA SER A 76 9.76 -1.23 19.59
C SER A 76 9.60 -2.42 20.55
N ASN A 77 8.37 -2.90 20.73
CA ASN A 77 8.06 -4.08 21.54
C ASN A 77 8.21 -5.40 20.77
N GLY A 78 8.71 -5.37 19.53
CA GLY A 78 8.90 -6.56 18.69
C GLY A 78 7.66 -7.00 17.93
N ILE A 79 6.55 -6.25 18.03
CA ILE A 79 5.35 -6.53 17.24
C ILE A 79 5.55 -6.05 15.80
N GLU A 80 5.15 -6.90 14.86
CA GLU A 80 5.16 -6.63 13.43
C GLU A 80 3.72 -6.63 12.90
N ILE A 81 3.35 -5.57 12.18
CA ILE A 81 2.02 -5.47 11.56
C ILE A 81 2.18 -5.28 10.05
N LYS A 82 1.64 -6.24 9.30
CA LYS A 82 1.66 -6.22 7.83
C LYS A 82 0.66 -5.19 7.33
N VAL A 83 1.05 -4.44 6.29
CA VAL A 83 0.19 -3.46 5.63
C VAL A 83 0.17 -3.68 4.12
N ASP A 84 -0.96 -3.40 3.47
CA ASP A 84 -1.07 -3.41 2.01
C ASP A 84 -1.95 -2.28 1.49
N LEU A 85 -1.53 -1.71 0.36
CA LEU A 85 -2.32 -0.76 -0.41
C LEU A 85 -2.69 -1.38 -1.76
N ARG A 86 -3.99 -1.43 -2.04
CA ARG A 86 -4.51 -1.94 -3.31
C ARG A 86 -5.63 -1.06 -3.83
N GLU A 87 -5.82 -1.06 -5.14
CA GLU A 87 -6.98 -0.46 -5.78
C GLU A 87 -8.09 -1.50 -5.88
N ALA A 88 -9.32 -1.09 -5.56
CA ALA A 88 -10.47 -1.97 -5.62
C ALA A 88 -10.75 -2.38 -7.07
N LEU A 89 -11.11 -3.63 -7.25
CA LEU A 89 -11.50 -4.21 -8.54
C LEU A 89 -13.01 -4.32 -8.62
N LYS A 90 -13.56 -3.96 -9.78
CA LYS A 90 -14.96 -4.18 -10.12
C LYS A 90 -15.04 -5.27 -11.18
N ARG A 91 -15.91 -6.25 -10.95
CA ARG A 91 -16.24 -7.26 -11.96
C ARG A 91 -17.18 -6.65 -13.00
N ILE A 92 -16.82 -6.79 -14.27
CA ILE A 92 -17.66 -6.43 -15.41
C ILE A 92 -17.89 -7.66 -16.29
N THR A 93 -19.05 -7.73 -16.93
CA THR A 93 -19.34 -8.74 -17.95
C THR A 93 -18.77 -8.24 -19.26
N ALA A 94 -17.88 -8.99 -19.89
CA ALA A 94 -17.37 -8.67 -21.21
C ALA A 94 -18.46 -8.97 -22.25
N ASN A 95 -18.71 -8.02 -23.13
CA ASN A 95 -19.66 -8.20 -24.22
C ASN A 95 -19.00 -9.04 -25.33
N GLY A 96 -19.31 -10.33 -25.39
CA GLY A 96 -18.79 -11.27 -26.40
C GLY A 96 -19.72 -12.46 -26.65
N LEU A 97 -19.35 -13.33 -27.60
CA LEU A 97 -20.10 -14.57 -27.96
C LEU A 97 -20.21 -15.59 -26.80
N ARG A 98 -19.40 -15.44 -25.76
CA ARG A 98 -19.46 -16.18 -24.50
C ARG A 98 -19.39 -15.17 -23.35
N GLU A 99 -20.18 -15.40 -22.30
CA GLU A 99 -20.10 -14.60 -21.09
C GLU A 99 -18.75 -14.83 -20.40
N THR A 100 -17.82 -13.88 -20.53
CA THR A 100 -16.59 -13.84 -19.76
C THR A 100 -16.65 -12.69 -18.75
N THR A 101 -16.04 -12.88 -17.58
CA THR A 101 -15.94 -11.84 -16.55
C THR A 101 -14.56 -11.23 -16.55
N GLU A 102 -14.48 -9.91 -16.59
CA GLU A 102 -13.24 -9.15 -16.45
C GLU A 102 -13.25 -8.35 -15.15
N TYR A 103 -12.06 -8.05 -14.63
CA TYR A 103 -11.88 -7.19 -13.46
C TYR A 103 -11.18 -5.91 -13.90
N VAL A 104 -11.80 -4.78 -13.60
CA VAL A 104 -11.26 -3.46 -13.87
C VAL A 104 -10.99 -2.72 -12.57
N PHE A 105 -9.86 -2.03 -12.52
CA PHE A 105 -9.53 -1.11 -11.45
C PHE A 105 -10.53 0.05 -11.40
N THR A 106 -10.86 0.52 -10.19
CA THR A 106 -11.98 1.45 -9.95
C THR A 106 -11.57 2.89 -9.62
N GLY A 107 -10.31 3.13 -9.31
CA GLY A 107 -9.79 4.37 -8.72
C GLY A 107 -9.83 4.39 -7.18
N ASP A 108 -10.65 3.55 -6.55
CA ASP A 108 -10.80 3.52 -5.09
C ASP A 108 -9.67 2.71 -4.45
N PHE A 109 -8.99 3.30 -3.48
CA PHE A 109 -7.97 2.58 -2.71
C PHE A 109 -8.56 1.87 -1.51
N ILE A 110 -7.96 0.73 -1.18
CA ILE A 110 -8.15 -0.04 0.04
C ILE A 110 -6.78 -0.16 0.71
N PHE A 111 -6.69 0.30 1.95
CA PHE A 111 -5.53 0.08 2.80
C PHE A 111 -5.90 -0.90 3.90
N ARG A 112 -5.16 -2.01 3.99
CA ARG A 112 -5.33 -3.01 5.04
C ARG A 112 -4.14 -3.00 5.98
N VAL A 113 -4.43 -3.23 7.25
CA VAL A 113 -3.48 -3.64 8.27
C VAL A 113 -3.88 -5.02 8.77
N SER A 114 -2.89 -5.88 9.04
CA SER A 114 -3.14 -7.24 9.50
C SER A 114 -2.06 -7.75 10.44
N ARG A 115 -2.52 -8.37 11.53
CA ARG A 115 -1.69 -9.11 12.48
C ARG A 115 -2.46 -10.38 12.84
N GLU A 116 -1.91 -11.54 12.48
CA GLU A 116 -2.55 -12.84 12.70
C GLU A 116 -4.00 -12.89 12.18
N SER A 117 -4.97 -12.96 13.10
CA SER A 117 -6.40 -12.97 12.81
C SER A 117 -7.05 -11.58 12.83
N ASP A 118 -6.45 -10.58 13.49
CA ASP A 118 -6.96 -9.20 13.47
C ASP A 118 -6.59 -8.52 12.15
N LYS A 119 -7.62 -8.05 11.46
CA LYS A 119 -7.54 -7.40 10.16
C LYS A 119 -8.47 -6.21 10.16
N LYS A 120 -7.93 -5.06 9.77
CA LYS A 120 -8.72 -3.87 9.54
C LYS A 120 -8.40 -3.31 8.17
N GLU A 121 -9.45 -2.98 7.43
CA GLU A 121 -9.33 -2.30 6.15
C GLU A 121 -10.07 -0.97 6.19
N TRP A 122 -9.49 0.03 5.52
CA TRP A 122 -10.14 1.28 5.14
C TRP A 122 -10.23 1.30 3.63
N ARG A 123 -11.32 1.85 3.10
CA ARG A 123 -11.52 2.04 1.67
C ARG A 123 -11.93 3.47 1.43
N ASP A 124 -11.49 4.03 0.30
CA ASP A 124 -12.04 5.27 -0.21
C ASP A 124 -13.57 5.24 -0.28
N GLY A 125 -14.17 6.37 0.03
CA GLY A 125 -15.61 6.54 -0.05
C GLY A 125 -15.95 7.99 0.21
N ARG A 126 -16.74 8.26 1.27
CA ARG A 126 -17.01 9.64 1.70
C ARG A 126 -15.78 10.34 2.29
N ILE A 127 -14.88 9.56 2.86
CA ILE A 127 -13.61 10.02 3.44
C ILE A 127 -12.52 9.35 2.62
N SER A 128 -11.54 10.12 2.17
CA SER A 128 -10.38 9.59 1.44
C SER A 128 -9.48 8.79 2.39
N LEU A 129 -8.66 7.88 1.87
CA LEU A 129 -7.63 7.25 2.69
C LEU A 129 -6.66 8.26 3.29
N GLU A 130 -6.32 9.32 2.55
CA GLU A 130 -5.43 10.39 3.00
C GLU A 130 -5.94 11.07 4.28
N ASP A 131 -7.25 11.31 4.35
CA ASP A 131 -7.90 11.90 5.53
C ASP A 131 -7.99 10.92 6.71
N ASN A 132 -7.78 9.62 6.48
CA ASN A 132 -7.77 8.59 7.50
C ASN A 132 -6.37 8.30 8.08
N LEU A 133 -5.29 8.95 7.61
CA LEU A 133 -3.92 8.63 8.04
C LEU A 133 -3.75 8.59 9.57
N ALA A 134 -4.27 9.59 10.29
CA ALA A 134 -4.18 9.63 11.75
C ALA A 134 -4.94 8.45 12.42
N ILE A 135 -6.11 8.08 11.89
CA ILE A 135 -6.94 6.98 12.39
C ILE A 135 -6.25 5.63 12.13
N ILE A 136 -5.68 5.47 10.94
CA ILE A 136 -4.92 4.28 10.54
C ILE A 136 -3.72 4.09 11.49
N THR A 137 -2.93 5.15 11.70
CA THR A 137 -1.77 5.10 12.63
C THR A 137 -2.21 4.78 14.05
N ALA A 138 -3.28 5.38 14.56
CA ALA A 138 -3.80 5.07 15.89
C ALA A 138 -4.25 3.59 16.01
N LYS A 139 -4.92 3.02 15.00
CA LYS A 139 -5.30 1.60 15.02
C LYS A 139 -4.07 0.69 15.00
N LEU A 140 -3.05 1.01 14.22
CA LEU A 140 -1.78 0.26 14.22
C LEU A 140 -1.14 0.23 15.61
N GLU A 141 -1.09 1.38 16.29
CA GLU A 141 -0.55 1.47 17.65
C GLU A 141 -1.38 0.68 18.67
N LEU A 142 -2.71 0.73 18.57
CA LEU A 142 -3.59 -0.09 19.42
C LEU A 142 -3.38 -1.59 19.17
N MET A 143 -3.29 -2.03 17.91
CA MET A 143 -3.00 -3.42 17.56
C MET A 143 -1.64 -3.90 18.08
N ALA A 144 -0.68 -2.99 18.23
CA ALA A 144 0.63 -3.29 18.80
C ALA A 144 0.62 -3.35 20.33
N MET A 145 -0.44 -2.88 20.99
CA MET A 145 -0.63 -2.94 22.44
C MET A 145 -1.47 -4.14 22.89
N GLU A 146 -2.28 -4.72 21.99
CA GLU A 146 -3.10 -5.90 22.27
C GLU A 146 -2.19 -7.16 22.31
N GLU A 147 -1.89 -7.64 23.53
CA GLU A 147 -1.25 -8.93 23.82
C GLU A 147 -2.16 -10.11 23.46
#